data_AF-A4C0G5-F1
#
_entry.id   AF-A4C0G5-F1
#
_cell.length_a   1.000
_cell.length_b   1.000
_cell.length_c   1.000
_cell.angle_alpha   90.00
_cell.angle_beta   90.00
_cell.angle_gamma   90.00
#
_symmetry.space_group_name_H-M   'P 1'
#
loop_
_entity.id
_entity.type
_entity.pdbx_description
1 polymer ?
#
loop_
_entity_poly.entity_id
_entity_poly.type
_entity_poly.pdbx_seq_one_letter_code
_entity_poly.pdbx_strand_id
1 'polypeptide(L)'
;MFDLTNKIRGFENEGWENYSQMLLNSYPQKDAEKNFNHAAKQAYIAFSHEIIAAAYEEVDTTPIEGFDPAAVDEILGLREKGLRSAVLLPLGYRQEENDWLSNLVKVRKPMKDLISVIE
;
A
#
# COMPACT_ATOMS: atom_id res chain seq x y z
N MET A 1 -14.86 -11.12 -1.72
CA MET A 1 -14.69 -10.29 -2.93
C MET A 1 -15.25 -10.97 -4.19
N PHE A 2 -15.01 -12.26 -4.41
CA PHE A 2 -15.61 -13.00 -5.53
C PHE A 2 -17.14 -13.03 -5.43
N ASP A 3 -17.72 -13.43 -4.29
CA ASP A 3 -19.18 -13.44 -4.10
C ASP A 3 -19.82 -12.06 -4.31
N LEU A 4 -19.15 -11.01 -3.83
CA LEU A 4 -19.59 -9.62 -4.05
C LEU A 4 -19.55 -9.25 -5.54
N THR A 5 -18.50 -9.69 -6.26
CA THR A 5 -18.36 -9.48 -7.70
C THR A 5 -19.47 -10.19 -8.47
N ASN A 6 -19.77 -11.45 -8.11
CA ASN A 6 -20.85 -12.23 -8.71
C ASN A 6 -22.20 -11.54 -8.51
N LYS A 7 -22.48 -11.12 -7.27
CA LYS A 7 -23.70 -10.41 -6.92
C LYS A 7 -23.88 -9.12 -7.71
N ILE A 8 -22.82 -8.33 -7.88
CA ILE A 8 -22.87 -7.04 -8.59
C ILE A 8 -22.96 -7.23 -10.10
N ARG A 9 -22.18 -8.16 -10.67
CA ARG A 9 -22.08 -8.35 -12.12
C ARG A 9 -23.14 -9.29 -12.68
N GLY A 10 -23.88 -9.99 -11.82
CA GLY A 10 -25.02 -10.82 -12.20
C GLY A 10 -24.65 -12.06 -13.03
N PHE A 11 -23.39 -12.48 -12.99
CA PHE A 11 -22.96 -13.70 -13.66
C PHE A 11 -22.09 -14.55 -12.74
N GLU A 12 -22.34 -15.85 -12.78
CA GLU A 12 -21.50 -16.90 -12.24
C GLU A 12 -21.32 -17.91 -13.36
N ASN A 13 -20.07 -18.23 -13.70
CA ASN A 13 -19.77 -19.27 -14.68
C ASN A 13 -18.64 -20.14 -14.17
N GLU A 14 -18.55 -21.34 -14.74
CA GLU A 14 -17.59 -22.36 -14.33
C GLU A 14 -16.14 -21.86 -14.42
N GLY A 15 -15.78 -21.11 -15.46
CA GLY A 15 -14.43 -20.56 -15.61
C GLY A 15 -14.07 -19.57 -14.51
N TRP A 16 -15.03 -18.75 -14.09
CA TRP A 16 -14.87 -17.78 -13.01
C TRP A 16 -14.73 -18.46 -11.65
N GLU A 17 -15.55 -19.47 -11.38
CA GLU A 17 -15.45 -20.26 -10.15
C GLU A 17 -14.13 -21.04 -10.09
N ASN A 18 -13.74 -21.69 -11.20
CA ASN A 18 -12.46 -22.38 -11.31
C ASN A 18 -11.26 -21.44 -11.05
N TYR A 19 -11.33 -20.20 -11.54
CA TYR A 19 -10.31 -19.20 -11.27
C TYR A 19 -10.26 -18.80 -9.78
N SER A 20 -11.42 -18.58 -9.16
CA SER A 20 -11.53 -18.32 -7.71
C SER A 20 -10.91 -19.45 -6.90
N GLN A 21 -11.28 -20.70 -7.20
CA GLN A 21 -10.73 -21.89 -6.54
C GLN A 21 -9.23 -22.06 -6.76
N MET A 22 -8.72 -21.77 -7.96
CA MET A 22 -7.28 -21.77 -8.23
C MET A 22 -6.53 -20.80 -7.30
N LEU A 23 -7.06 -19.60 -7.07
CA LEU A 23 -6.45 -18.61 -6.18
C LEU A 23 -6.52 -19.07 -4.71
N LEU A 24 -7.68 -19.58 -4.27
CA LEU A 24 -7.89 -20.09 -2.91
C LEU A 24 -7.02 -21.31 -2.59
N ASN A 25 -6.70 -22.14 -3.57
CA ASN A 25 -5.79 -23.27 -3.41
C ASN A 25 -4.30 -22.87 -3.44
N SER A 26 -3.97 -21.69 -3.95
CA SER A 26 -2.57 -21.24 -4.10
C SER A 26 -2.11 -20.28 -3.01
N TYR A 27 -2.86 -19.20 -2.76
CA TYR A 27 -2.39 -18.12 -1.88
C TYR A 27 -2.34 -18.50 -0.40
N PRO A 28 -3.39 -19.08 0.21
CA PRO A 28 -3.37 -19.46 1.63
C PRO A 28 -2.28 -20.48 2.00
N GLN A 29 -1.84 -21.28 1.02
CA GLN A 29 -0.82 -22.32 1.22
C GLN A 29 0.62 -21.78 1.21
N LYS A 30 0.82 -20.51 0.83
CA LYS A 30 2.14 -19.88 0.88
C LYS A 30 2.49 -19.54 2.33
N ASP A 31 3.79 -19.51 2.60
CA ASP A 31 4.33 -19.00 3.86
C ASP A 31 3.74 -17.63 4.23
N ALA A 32 3.42 -17.45 5.51
CA ALA A 32 2.73 -16.26 6.01
C ALA A 32 3.54 -14.98 5.77
N GLU A 33 4.87 -15.04 5.90
CA GLU A 33 5.74 -13.90 5.66
C GLU A 33 5.81 -13.57 4.17
N LYS A 34 5.87 -14.59 3.31
CA LYS A 34 5.78 -14.39 1.85
C LYS A 34 4.46 -13.74 1.43
N ASN A 35 3.35 -14.17 2.00
CA ASN A 35 2.03 -13.59 1.74
C ASN A 35 1.93 -12.16 2.26
N PHE A 36 2.41 -11.90 3.48
CA PHE A 36 2.48 -10.56 4.03
C PHE A 36 3.26 -9.62 3.12
N ASN A 37 4.47 -10.01 2.69
CA ASN A 37 5.27 -9.19 1.77
C ASN A 37 4.58 -8.93 0.43
N HIS A 38 3.82 -9.90 -0.09
CA HIS A 38 3.05 -9.71 -1.30
C HIS A 38 1.90 -8.71 -1.10
N ALA A 39 1.17 -8.82 0.01
CA ALA A 39 0.09 -7.90 0.37
C ALA A 39 0.61 -6.49 0.68
N ALA A 40 1.72 -6.38 1.40
CA ALA A 40 2.38 -5.11 1.70
C ALA A 40 2.70 -4.35 0.42
N LYS A 41 3.26 -5.00 -0.62
CA LYS A 41 3.50 -4.36 -1.93
C LYS A 41 2.24 -3.75 -2.55
N GLN A 42 1.06 -4.35 -2.34
CA GLN A 42 -0.21 -3.76 -2.80
C GLN A 42 -0.57 -2.53 -1.97
N ALA A 43 -0.32 -2.56 -0.66
CA ALA A 43 -0.47 -1.40 0.21
C ALA A 43 0.45 -0.24 -0.21
N TYR A 44 1.69 -0.50 -0.63
CA TYR A 44 2.59 0.55 -1.16
C TYR A 44 2.06 1.22 -2.44
N ILE A 45 1.30 0.49 -3.27
CA ILE A 45 0.63 1.10 -4.44
C ILE A 45 -0.46 2.06 -3.96
N ALA A 46 -1.34 1.65 -3.05
CA ALA A 46 -2.36 2.53 -2.50
C ALA A 46 -1.74 3.76 -1.79
N PHE A 47 -0.69 3.53 -1.02
CA PHE A 47 0.08 4.55 -0.30
C PHE A 47 0.65 5.62 -1.23
N SER A 48 1.22 5.24 -2.38
CA SER A 48 1.73 6.23 -3.34
C SER A 48 0.60 7.06 -3.96
N HIS A 49 -0.56 6.46 -4.23
CA HIS A 49 -1.73 7.20 -4.70
C HIS A 49 -2.25 8.17 -3.63
N GLU A 50 -2.24 7.77 -2.36
CA GLU A 50 -2.66 8.63 -1.25
C GLU A 50 -1.75 9.85 -1.10
N ILE A 51 -0.43 9.70 -1.24
CA ILE A 51 0.51 10.83 -1.23
C ILE A 51 0.22 11.81 -2.38
N ILE A 52 -0.09 11.28 -3.58
CA ILE A 52 -0.45 12.11 -4.74
C ILE A 52 -1.77 12.83 -4.48
N ALA A 53 -2.77 12.14 -3.94
CA ALA A 53 -4.06 12.71 -3.61
C ALA A 53 -3.94 13.80 -2.53
N ALA A 54 -3.18 13.55 -1.47
CA ALA A 54 -2.94 14.54 -0.43
C ALA A 54 -2.27 15.79 -1.00
N ALA A 55 -1.25 15.64 -1.86
CA ALA A 55 -0.63 16.78 -2.53
C ALA A 55 -1.60 17.56 -3.43
N TYR A 56 -2.53 16.86 -4.11
CA TYR A 56 -3.56 17.49 -4.92
C TYR A 56 -4.57 18.29 -4.07
N GLU A 57 -4.92 17.76 -2.91
CA GLU A 57 -5.84 18.37 -1.94
C GLU A 57 -5.14 19.37 -0.99
N GLU A 58 -3.89 19.75 -1.26
CA GLU A 58 -3.08 20.66 -0.43
C GLU A 58 -2.93 20.19 1.03
N VAL A 59 -2.89 18.88 1.25
CA VAL A 59 -2.62 18.22 2.53
C VAL A 59 -1.18 17.71 2.57
N ASP A 60 -0.47 18.03 3.65
CA ASP A 60 0.90 17.58 3.87
C ASP A 60 0.95 16.15 4.39
N THR A 61 1.95 15.40 3.95
CA THR A 61 2.17 14.02 4.37
C THR A 61 3.65 13.70 4.50
N THR A 62 3.98 12.68 5.30
CA THR A 62 5.35 12.16 5.41
C THR A 62 5.33 10.63 5.42
N PRO A 63 5.86 9.96 4.39
CA PRO A 63 5.99 8.51 4.41
C PRO A 63 6.91 8.01 5.54
N ILE A 64 6.48 7.01 6.31
CA ILE A 64 7.28 6.45 7.42
C ILE A 64 7.35 4.92 7.33
N GLU A 65 8.58 4.41 7.20
CA GLU A 65 8.94 2.99 7.44
C GLU A 65 9.72 2.79 8.74
N GLY A 66 10.31 3.87 9.29
CA GLY A 66 11.16 3.83 10.49
C GLY A 66 10.37 3.75 11.80
N PHE A 67 9.51 2.75 11.95
CA PHE A 67 8.75 2.48 13.17
C PHE A 67 8.92 1.02 13.61
N ASP A 68 8.52 0.68 14.83
CA ASP A 68 8.43 -0.71 15.30
C ASP A 68 7.07 -1.31 14.90
N PRO A 69 7.01 -2.23 13.93
CA PRO A 69 5.75 -2.80 13.48
C PRO A 69 5.06 -3.63 14.55
N ALA A 70 5.80 -4.32 15.42
CA ALA A 70 5.20 -5.13 16.48
C ALA A 70 4.50 -4.25 17.52
N ALA A 71 5.13 -3.14 17.90
CA ALA A 71 4.53 -2.17 18.81
C ALA A 71 3.26 -1.53 18.22
N VAL A 72 3.29 -1.15 16.94
CA VAL A 72 2.10 -0.59 16.25
C VAL A 72 0.99 -1.63 16.12
N ASP A 73 1.35 -2.86 15.74
CA ASP A 73 0.41 -3.99 15.65
C ASP A 73 -0.30 -4.23 16.99
N GLU A 74 0.44 -4.15 18.11
CA GLU A 74 -0.08 -4.30 19.46
C GLU A 74 -1.04 -3.15 19.82
N ILE A 75 -0.61 -1.91 19.66
CA ILE A 75 -1.43 -0.70 19.97
C ILE A 75 -2.77 -0.73 19.23
N LEU A 76 -2.78 -1.21 17.98
CA LEU A 76 -3.97 -1.21 17.12
C LEU A 76 -4.72 -2.56 17.08
N GLY A 77 -4.21 -3.58 17.78
CA GLY A 77 -4.76 -4.93 17.78
C GLY A 77 -4.82 -5.54 16.38
N LEU A 78 -3.81 -5.33 15.54
CA LEU A 78 -3.85 -5.73 14.13
C LEU A 78 -3.80 -7.25 13.97
N ARG A 79 -2.99 -7.94 14.78
CA ARG A 79 -2.81 -9.39 14.67
C ARG A 79 -4.10 -10.17 14.94
N GLU A 80 -4.90 -9.71 15.90
CA GLU A 80 -6.22 -10.28 16.19
C GLU A 80 -7.21 -10.15 15.02
N LYS A 81 -6.99 -9.13 14.17
CA LYS A 81 -7.77 -8.89 12.94
C LYS A 81 -7.18 -9.60 11.72
N GLY A 82 -6.11 -10.39 11.89
CA GLY A 82 -5.38 -10.98 10.77
C GLY A 82 -4.57 -9.97 9.94
N LEU A 83 -4.27 -8.81 10.51
CA LEU A 83 -3.55 -7.70 9.87
C LEU A 83 -2.17 -7.50 10.49
N ARG A 84 -1.31 -6.80 9.76
CA ARG A 84 0.01 -6.33 10.17
C ARG A 84 0.25 -4.95 9.56
N SER A 85 0.93 -4.09 10.28
CA SER A 85 1.40 -2.80 9.81
C SER A 85 2.47 -2.97 8.72
N ALA A 86 2.41 -2.12 7.68
CA ALA A 86 3.34 -2.15 6.55
C ALA A 86 4.04 -0.80 6.37
N VAL A 87 3.26 0.29 6.36
CA VAL A 87 3.73 1.68 6.24
C VAL A 87 2.81 2.58 7.06
N LEU A 88 3.31 3.77 7.42
CA LEU A 88 2.51 4.81 8.06
C LEU A 88 2.54 6.09 7.21
N LEU A 89 1.39 6.78 7.14
CA LEU A 89 1.24 8.07 6.47
C LEU A 89 0.52 9.05 7.41
N PRO A 90 1.24 9.89 8.17
CA PRO A 90 0.64 11.04 8.82
C PRO A 90 0.13 12.01 7.75
N LEU A 91 -1.07 12.55 7.98
CA LEU A 91 -1.70 13.58 7.17
C LEU A 91 -1.91 14.82 8.05
N GLY A 92 -1.75 16.00 7.48
CA GLY A 92 -2.04 17.24 8.20
C GLY A 92 -1.56 18.47 7.44
N TYR A 93 -1.25 19.52 8.20
CA TYR A 93 -0.68 20.76 7.68
C TYR A 93 0.63 21.02 8.41
N ARG A 94 1.69 21.29 7.66
CA ARG A 94 3.02 21.53 8.22
C ARG A 94 3.01 22.76 9.11
N GLN A 95 3.81 22.70 10.17
CA GLN A 95 4.14 23.89 10.96
C GLN A 95 5.34 24.57 10.32
N GLU A 96 5.10 25.60 9.49
CA GLU A 96 6.12 26.23 8.65
C GLU A 96 7.39 26.64 9.40
N GLU A 97 7.25 27.23 10.58
CA GLU A 97 8.38 27.70 11.40
C GLU A 97 9.28 26.56 11.90
N ASN A 98 8.75 25.33 11.99
CA ASN A 98 9.44 24.16 12.53
C ASN A 98 9.78 23.10 11.46
N ASP A 99 9.34 23.30 10.22
CA ASP A 99 9.67 22.43 9.08
C ASP A 99 10.77 23.07 8.23
N TRP A 100 12.02 22.86 8.64
CA TRP A 100 13.19 23.34 7.92
C TRP A 100 13.42 22.64 6.56
N LEU A 101 12.73 21.52 6.29
CA LEU A 101 12.80 20.81 5.01
C LEU A 101 11.90 21.45 3.95
N SER A 102 10.85 22.18 4.36
CA SER A 102 9.82 22.75 3.50
C SER A 102 10.36 23.57 2.32
N ASN A 103 11.42 24.35 2.55
CA ASN A 103 12.02 25.27 1.58
C ASN A 103 13.20 24.66 0.81
N LEU A 104 13.58 23.41 1.08
CA LEU A 104 14.69 22.78 0.39
C LEU A 104 14.28 22.33 -1.02
N VAL A 105 15.19 22.52 -1.97
CA VAL A 105 14.99 22.08 -3.36
C VAL A 105 14.81 20.57 -3.41
N LYS A 106 13.76 20.11 -4.10
CA LYS A 106 13.50 18.68 -4.31
C LYS A 106 14.57 18.06 -5.22
N VAL A 107 15.32 17.09 -4.70
CA VAL A 107 16.39 16.38 -5.44
C VAL A 107 15.88 15.03 -5.97
N ARG A 108 16.18 14.71 -7.24
CA ARG A 108 15.88 13.43 -7.89
C ARG A 108 17.05 13.00 -8.78
N LYS A 109 17.15 11.69 -9.05
CA LYS A 109 18.11 11.19 -10.05
C LYS A 109 17.81 11.81 -11.42
N PRO A 110 18.82 12.26 -12.19
CA PRO A 110 18.63 12.67 -13.57
C PRO A 110 17.97 11.56 -14.42
N MET A 111 17.18 11.93 -15.43
CA MET A 111 16.46 10.96 -16.27
C MET A 111 17.40 9.94 -16.91
N LYS A 112 18.58 10.37 -17.37
CA LYS A 112 19.61 9.50 -17.96
C LYS A 112 20.09 8.37 -17.02
N ASP A 113 19.96 8.54 -15.71
CA ASP A 113 20.40 7.57 -14.70
C ASP A 113 19.22 6.74 -14.15
N LEU A 114 17.98 7.17 -14.42
CA LEU A 114 16.76 6.54 -13.92
C LEU A 114 16.02 5.73 -14.99
N ILE A 115 16.10 6.14 -16.26
CA ILE A 115 15.30 5.60 -17.35
C ILE A 115 16.24 5.01 -18.41
N SER A 116 15.97 3.78 -18.82
CA SER A 116 16.57 3.15 -20.00
C SER A 116 15.53 3.09 -21.12
N VAL A 117 15.79 3.78 -22.23
CA VAL A 117 14.94 3.74 -23.43
C VAL A 117 15.49 2.68 -24.37
N ILE A 118 14.62 1.80 -24.88
CA ILE A 118 14.95 0.74 -25.83
C ILE A 118 14.16 1.03 -27.11
N GLU A 119 14.84 0.99 -28.25
CA GLU A 119 14.26 1.15 -29.60
C GLU A 119 13.84 -0.19 -30.20
#